data_AF-A0A8J7M5D2-F1
#
_entry.id   AF-A0A8J7M5D2-F1
#
_cell.length_a   1.000
_cell.length_b   1.000
_cell.length_c   1.000
_cell.angle_alpha   90.00
_cell.angle_beta   90.00
_cell.angle_gamma   90.00
#
_symmetry.space_group_name_H-M   'P 1'
#
loop_
_entity.id
_entity.type
_entity.pdbx_description
1 polymer ?
#
loop_
_entity_poly.entity_id
_entity_poly.type
_entity_poly.pdbx_seq_one_letter_code
_entity_poly.pdbx_strand_id
1 'polypeptide(L)'
;MDAGETSLARRIAGCRLCAEEFSATATAHEPRPVLRAEASARILIAGQAPGMRVHNTGLPFNDPSGDRLRDWMGIDRETFYDASRIAIVPMAFCFPGYDARGADLPPPRRCARTWRAEVLAGLPRIELTLVIGQYAQGWHLPGPRRGVTQTVADWRAGLPGVLPLPHPSWRNTGWLKRNPWFEAEVVPWLRASVARLAA
;
A
#
# COMPACT_ATOMS: atom_id res chain seq x y z
N MET A 1 12.36 27.78 22.47
CA MET A 1 13.25 26.63 22.75
C MET A 1 12.40 25.39 22.52
N ASP A 2 12.53 24.73 21.38
CA ASP A 2 11.92 23.40 21.18
C ASP A 2 13.02 22.46 20.69
N ALA A 3 13.81 21.99 21.66
CA ALA A 3 14.80 20.96 21.45
C ALA A 3 14.12 19.63 21.83
N GLY A 4 13.79 18.79 20.84
CA GLY A 4 13.70 17.35 21.13
C GLY A 4 12.71 16.50 20.33
N GLU A 5 11.69 17.04 19.68
CA GLU A 5 10.70 16.17 19.03
C GLU A 5 11.11 15.77 17.61
N THR A 6 11.62 14.53 17.47
CA THR A 6 11.92 13.95 16.16
C THR A 6 10.61 13.71 15.40
N SER A 7 10.44 14.36 14.25
CA SER A 7 9.24 14.22 13.42
C SER A 7 8.90 12.74 13.16
N LEU A 8 7.61 12.40 13.02
CA LEU A 8 7.17 11.03 12.77
C LEU A 8 7.89 10.41 11.57
N ALA A 9 8.07 11.17 10.48
CA ALA A 9 8.83 10.74 9.31
C ALA A 9 10.27 10.34 9.64
N ARG A 10 10.96 11.12 10.50
CA ARG A 10 12.34 10.85 10.92
C ARG A 10 12.43 9.66 11.88
N ARG A 11 11.46 9.48 12.79
CA ARG A 11 11.34 8.28 13.63
C ARG A 11 11.14 7.02 12.79
N ILE A 12 10.26 7.08 11.80
CA ILE A 12 10.02 5.96 10.89
C ILE A 12 11.28 5.66 10.07
N ALA A 13 11.93 6.66 9.46
CA ALA A 13 13.16 6.45 8.68
C ALA A 13 14.30 5.82 9.50
N GLY A 14 14.39 6.16 10.80
CA GLY A 14 15.34 5.59 11.75
C GLY A 14 14.94 4.23 12.33
N CYS A 15 13.76 3.69 12.01
CA CYS A 15 13.27 2.45 12.61
C CYS A 15 14.15 1.25 12.22
N ARG A 16 14.62 0.49 13.22
CA ARG A 16 15.41 -0.75 13.06
C ARG A 16 14.79 -1.98 13.74
N LEU A 17 13.51 -1.91 14.11
CA LEU A 17 12.80 -2.94 14.88
C LEU A 17 12.76 -4.34 14.24
N CYS A 18 13.06 -4.47 12.95
CA CYS A 18 13.07 -5.74 12.22
C CYS A 18 14.49 -6.19 11.81
N ALA A 19 15.56 -5.53 12.28
CA ALA A 19 16.92 -5.78 11.79
C ALA A 19 17.37 -7.23 11.99
N GLU A 20 17.17 -7.77 13.18
CA GLU A 20 17.52 -9.17 13.50
C GLU A 20 16.79 -10.16 12.58
N GLU A 21 15.46 -10.01 12.45
CA GLU A 21 14.64 -10.86 11.58
C GLU A 21 15.09 -10.79 10.12
N PHE A 22 15.38 -9.60 9.59
CA PHE A 22 15.79 -9.43 8.19
C PHE A 22 17.20 -9.95 7.91
N SER A 23 18.12 -9.80 8.88
CA SER A 23 19.48 -10.35 8.78
C SER A 23 19.50 -11.88 8.69
N ALA A 24 18.49 -12.55 9.26
CA ALA A 24 18.32 -14.00 9.21
C ALA A 24 17.62 -14.51 7.93
N THR A 25 17.11 -13.63 7.07
CA THR A 25 16.49 -14.03 5.79
C THR A 25 17.52 -14.38 4.73
N ALA A 26 17.09 -15.01 3.63
CA ALA A 26 17.94 -15.26 2.46
C ALA A 26 18.56 -13.98 1.85
N THR A 27 17.99 -12.82 2.16
CA THR A 27 18.45 -11.52 1.65
C THR A 27 19.38 -10.77 2.59
N ALA A 28 19.46 -11.17 3.88
CA ALA A 28 20.36 -10.63 4.90
C ALA A 28 20.56 -9.10 4.84
N HIS A 29 19.46 -8.34 4.80
CA HIS A 29 19.48 -6.90 4.55
C HIS A 29 19.04 -6.08 5.77
N GLU A 30 19.39 -4.80 5.76
CA GLU A 30 19.02 -3.85 6.83
C GLU A 30 17.62 -3.26 6.62
N PRO A 31 16.88 -2.90 7.68
CA PRO A 31 15.60 -2.21 7.55
C PRO A 31 15.75 -0.88 6.80
N ARG A 32 14.99 -0.73 5.72
CA ARG A 32 14.83 0.53 4.99
C ARG A 32 13.35 0.87 4.86
N PRO A 33 12.80 1.64 5.83
CA PRO A 33 11.40 2.07 5.80
C PRO A 33 11.12 2.97 4.59
N VAL A 34 10.07 2.64 3.84
CA VAL A 34 9.64 3.33 2.63
C VAL A 34 8.12 3.53 2.69
N LEU A 35 7.71 4.79 2.80
CA LEU A 35 6.35 5.28 2.61
C LEU A 35 6.43 6.69 2.03
N ARG A 36 5.33 7.20 1.47
CA ARG A 36 5.23 8.59 1.02
C ARG A 36 3.88 9.13 1.42
N ALA A 37 3.82 10.19 2.21
CA ALA A 37 2.55 10.72 2.67
C ALA A 37 2.72 12.16 3.15
N GLU A 38 1.75 13.01 2.82
CA GLU A 38 1.60 14.34 3.39
C GLU A 38 0.18 14.51 3.91
N ALA A 39 0.02 15.36 4.94
CA ALA A 39 -1.28 15.58 5.60
C ALA A 39 -2.38 16.09 4.65
N SER A 40 -1.99 16.65 3.50
CA SER A 40 -2.91 17.15 2.50
C SER A 40 -3.54 16.09 1.60
N ALA A 41 -2.94 14.89 1.55
CA ALA A 41 -3.36 13.82 0.64
C ALA A 41 -4.83 13.47 0.83
N ARG A 42 -5.51 13.20 -0.29
CA ARG A 42 -6.94 12.82 -0.32
C ARG A 42 -7.14 11.36 -0.68
N ILE A 43 -6.12 10.71 -1.24
CA ILE A 43 -6.14 9.30 -1.60
C ILE A 43 -5.04 8.56 -0.84
N LEU A 44 -5.39 7.43 -0.22
CA LEU A 44 -4.46 6.51 0.43
C LEU A 44 -4.35 5.22 -0.36
N ILE A 45 -3.13 4.83 -0.73
CA ILE A 45 -2.80 3.51 -1.27
C ILE A 45 -2.20 2.66 -0.15
N ALA A 46 -2.97 1.67 0.33
CA ALA A 46 -2.55 0.72 1.33
C ALA A 46 -2.25 -0.65 0.70
N GLY A 47 -0.97 -0.92 0.47
CA GLY A 47 -0.47 -2.22 0.00
C GLY A 47 0.08 -3.12 1.11
N GLN A 48 0.76 -4.21 0.75
CA GLN A 48 1.34 -5.16 1.72
C GLN A 48 2.66 -4.66 2.31
N ALA A 49 3.73 -4.69 1.52
CA ALA A 49 5.07 -4.28 1.89
C ALA A 49 5.85 -3.93 0.61
N PRO A 50 6.94 -3.15 0.71
CA PRO A 50 7.92 -3.02 -0.36
C PRO A 50 8.44 -4.39 -0.83
N GLY A 51 8.71 -4.54 -2.13
CA GLY A 51 9.58 -5.61 -2.65
C GLY A 51 11.04 -5.16 -2.71
N MET A 52 11.95 -6.07 -3.12
CA MET A 52 13.39 -5.78 -3.22
C MET A 52 13.72 -4.55 -4.09
N ARG A 53 13.01 -4.34 -5.20
CA ARG A 53 13.23 -3.14 -6.04
C ARG A 53 12.91 -1.84 -5.29
N VAL A 54 11.83 -1.83 -4.52
CA VAL A 54 11.45 -0.68 -3.69
C VAL A 54 12.46 -0.52 -2.55
N HIS A 55 12.94 -1.62 -1.96
CA HIS A 55 14.04 -1.58 -1.00
C HIS A 55 15.29 -0.92 -1.59
N ASN A 56 15.68 -1.22 -2.83
CA ASN A 56 16.87 -0.62 -3.43
C ASN A 56 16.66 0.83 -3.87
N THR A 57 15.48 1.16 -4.40
CA THR A 57 15.20 2.48 -5.01
C THR A 57 14.62 3.50 -4.04
N GLY A 58 14.00 3.06 -2.94
CA GLY A 58 13.25 3.92 -2.03
C GLY A 58 11.91 4.43 -2.59
N LEU A 59 11.48 3.96 -3.77
CA LEU A 59 10.29 4.46 -4.44
C LEU A 59 9.20 3.38 -4.50
N PRO A 60 8.06 3.53 -3.78
CA PRO A 60 6.95 2.57 -3.83
C PRO A 60 6.42 2.39 -5.25
N PHE A 61 5.95 1.18 -5.61
CA PHE A 61 5.32 0.93 -6.91
C PHE A 61 6.17 1.37 -8.12
N ASN A 62 7.50 1.29 -7.98
CA ASN A 62 8.44 1.58 -9.06
C ASN A 62 8.75 0.32 -9.89
N ASP A 63 7.71 -0.43 -10.23
CA ASP A 63 7.76 -1.71 -10.94
C ASP A 63 6.50 -1.87 -11.82
N PRO A 64 6.39 -2.95 -12.63
CA PRO A 64 5.23 -3.15 -13.50
C PRO A 64 3.88 -3.25 -12.77
N SER A 65 3.88 -3.58 -11.48
CA SER A 65 2.64 -3.56 -10.70
C SER A 65 2.19 -2.13 -10.39
N GLY A 66 3.15 -1.21 -10.24
CA GLY A 66 2.86 0.21 -10.17
C GLY A 66 2.38 0.81 -11.48
N ASP A 67 2.94 0.39 -12.62
CA ASP A 67 2.44 0.80 -13.95
C ASP A 67 0.97 0.43 -14.10
N ARG A 68 0.62 -0.83 -13.82
CA ARG A 68 -0.77 -1.29 -13.87
C ARG A 68 -1.68 -0.56 -12.88
N LEU A 69 -1.20 -0.25 -11.68
CA LEU A 69 -2.00 0.49 -10.71
C LEU A 69 -2.30 1.92 -11.20
N ARG A 70 -1.31 2.60 -11.79
CA ARG A 70 -1.49 3.91 -12.42
C ARG A 70 -2.49 3.83 -13.57
N ASP A 71 -2.41 2.81 -14.40
CA ASP A 71 -3.37 2.58 -15.49
C ASP A 71 -4.80 2.39 -14.96
N TRP A 72 -4.97 1.61 -13.89
CA TRP A 72 -6.27 1.45 -13.23
C TRP A 72 -6.79 2.76 -12.63
N MET A 73 -5.90 3.56 -12.03
CA MET A 73 -6.24 4.86 -11.48
C MET A 73 -6.50 5.92 -12.57
N GLY A 74 -5.99 5.72 -13.78
CA GLY A 74 -6.13 6.66 -14.89
C GLY A 74 -5.30 7.93 -14.71
N ILE A 75 -4.13 7.82 -14.08
CA ILE A 75 -3.25 8.97 -13.81
C ILE A 75 -1.82 8.67 -14.26
N ASP A 76 -1.07 9.73 -14.53
CA ASP A 76 0.34 9.62 -14.87
C ASP A 76 1.23 9.38 -13.64
N ARG A 77 2.53 9.22 -13.91
CA ARG A 77 3.54 8.98 -12.89
C ARG A 77 3.74 10.17 -11.95
N GLU A 78 3.65 11.39 -12.48
CA GLU A 78 3.87 12.62 -11.70
C GLU A 78 2.78 12.77 -10.64
N THR A 79 1.52 12.70 -11.07
CA THR A 79 0.34 12.71 -10.19
C THR A 79 0.41 11.58 -9.16
N PHE A 80 0.76 10.36 -9.58
CA PHE A 80 0.87 9.21 -8.68
C PHE A 80 1.90 9.41 -7.56
N TYR A 81 2.97 10.16 -7.84
CA TYR A 81 4.01 10.49 -6.86
C TYR A 81 3.91 11.91 -6.29
N ASP A 82 2.82 12.62 -6.52
CA ASP A 82 2.52 13.84 -5.76
C ASP A 82 1.99 13.44 -4.37
N ALA A 83 2.86 13.53 -3.36
CA ALA A 83 2.52 13.16 -1.99
C ALA A 83 1.46 14.07 -1.36
N SER A 84 1.26 15.27 -1.93
CA SER A 84 0.21 16.18 -1.49
C SER A 84 -1.19 15.74 -1.92
N ARG A 85 -1.28 14.86 -2.94
CA ARG A 85 -2.52 14.27 -3.47
C ARG A 85 -2.71 12.82 -3.02
N ILE A 86 -1.64 12.02 -3.10
CA ILE A 86 -1.67 10.56 -2.91
C ILE A 86 -0.64 10.14 -1.86
N ALA A 87 -1.14 9.58 -0.76
CA ALA A 87 -0.34 8.88 0.24
C ALA A 87 -0.18 7.41 -0.13
N ILE A 88 1.02 6.85 -0.01
CA ILE A 88 1.34 5.44 -0.16
C ILE A 88 1.88 4.93 1.17
N VAL A 89 1.05 4.18 1.90
CA VAL A 89 1.36 3.67 3.25
C VAL A 89 1.06 2.17 3.32
N PRO A 90 2.06 1.29 3.06
CA PRO A 90 1.88 -0.16 3.08
C PRO A 90 1.77 -0.73 4.51
N MET A 91 1.30 -1.97 4.65
CA MET A 91 1.14 -2.62 5.96
C MET A 91 2.46 -2.75 6.74
N ALA A 92 3.55 -3.09 6.05
CA ALA A 92 4.91 -2.95 6.55
C ALA A 92 5.69 -1.97 5.68
N PHE A 93 6.52 -1.14 6.30
CA PHE A 93 7.28 -0.09 5.61
C PHE A 93 8.61 -0.59 5.05
N CYS A 94 9.09 -1.77 5.45
CA CYS A 94 10.30 -2.37 4.92
C CYS A 94 9.97 -3.58 4.05
N PHE A 95 10.85 -3.87 3.08
CA PHE A 95 10.86 -5.17 2.44
C PHE A 95 11.15 -6.24 3.50
N PRO A 96 10.35 -7.32 3.59
CA PRO A 96 10.49 -8.30 4.65
C PRO A 96 11.53 -9.40 4.37
N GLY A 97 12.10 -9.43 3.17
CA GLY A 97 13.02 -10.48 2.74
C GLY A 97 12.33 -11.57 1.91
N TYR A 98 13.14 -12.50 1.41
CA TYR A 98 12.68 -13.69 0.71
C TYR A 98 12.69 -14.92 1.60
N ASP A 99 11.71 -15.82 1.37
CA ASP A 99 11.77 -17.20 1.87
C ASP A 99 12.85 -18.00 1.10
N ALA A 100 13.10 -19.23 1.55
CA ALA A 100 14.10 -20.11 0.92
C ALA A 100 13.79 -20.46 -0.56
N ARG A 101 12.57 -20.18 -1.04
CA ARG A 101 12.12 -20.42 -2.42
C ARG A 101 12.11 -19.13 -3.25
N GLY A 102 12.60 -18.01 -2.70
CA GLY A 102 12.64 -16.73 -3.38
C GLY A 102 11.28 -16.00 -3.44
N ALA A 103 10.30 -16.39 -2.62
CA ALA A 103 9.04 -15.67 -2.50
C ALA A 103 9.12 -14.58 -1.43
N ASP A 104 8.44 -13.45 -1.66
CA ASP A 104 8.34 -12.38 -0.66
C ASP A 104 7.74 -12.92 0.65
N LEU A 105 8.41 -12.64 1.76
CA LEU A 105 7.88 -12.91 3.09
C LEU A 105 6.66 -12.00 3.38
N PRO A 106 5.75 -12.41 4.29
CA PRO A 106 4.61 -11.57 4.65
C PRO A 106 5.04 -10.30 5.41
N PRO A 107 4.25 -9.21 5.37
CA PRO A 107 4.55 -8.02 6.16
C PRO A 107 4.58 -8.34 7.66
N PRO A 108 5.66 -7.98 8.39
CA PRO A 108 5.73 -8.18 9.83
C PRO A 108 4.65 -7.39 10.55
N ARG A 109 3.82 -8.08 11.35
CA ARG A 109 2.70 -7.46 12.08
C ARG A 109 3.15 -6.32 13.01
N ARG A 110 4.40 -6.40 13.51
CA ARG A 110 4.98 -5.36 14.38
C ARG A 110 4.98 -3.99 13.72
N CYS A 111 5.32 -3.88 12.43
CA CYS A 111 5.40 -2.59 11.76
C CYS A 111 4.04 -1.87 11.75
N ALA A 112 2.97 -2.61 11.44
CA ALA A 112 1.62 -2.07 11.46
C ALA A 112 1.20 -1.61 12.87
N ARG A 113 1.46 -2.44 13.88
CA ARG A 113 1.15 -2.14 15.29
C ARG A 113 1.90 -0.92 15.81
N THR A 114 3.16 -0.74 15.41
CA THR A 114 3.99 0.36 15.90
C THR A 114 3.63 1.68 15.24
N TRP A 115 3.41 1.71 13.92
CA TRP A 115 3.41 2.98 13.19
C TRP A 115 2.10 3.36 12.53
N ARG A 116 1.25 2.41 12.12
CA ARG A 116 0.15 2.74 11.20
C ARG A 116 -0.90 3.63 11.82
N ALA A 117 -1.27 3.39 13.08
CA ALA A 117 -2.27 4.24 13.74
C ALA A 117 -1.83 5.70 13.76
N GLU A 118 -0.57 5.95 14.13
CA GLU A 118 0.01 7.28 14.19
C GLU A 118 0.14 7.93 12.79
N VAL A 119 0.59 7.18 11.79
CA VAL A 119 0.67 7.67 10.40
C VAL A 119 -0.71 8.03 9.86
N LEU A 120 -1.72 7.18 10.08
CA LEU A 120 -3.08 7.43 9.59
C LEU A 120 -3.75 8.62 10.31
N ALA A 121 -3.47 8.82 11.60
CA ALA A 121 -3.92 10.01 12.31
C ALA A 121 -3.35 11.32 11.72
N GLY A 122 -2.15 11.25 11.13
CA GLY A 122 -1.53 12.36 10.40
C GLY A 122 -2.07 12.61 8.99
N LEU A 123 -3.07 11.84 8.52
CA LEU A 123 -3.67 11.95 7.19
C LEU A 123 -5.17 12.29 7.27
N PRO A 124 -5.54 13.45 7.82
CA PRO A 124 -6.94 13.78 8.13
C PRO A 124 -7.81 14.03 6.89
N ARG A 125 -7.21 14.23 5.71
CA ARG A 125 -7.93 14.60 4.47
C ARG A 125 -8.24 13.42 3.55
N ILE A 126 -7.94 12.19 3.96
CA ILE A 126 -8.20 11.01 3.13
C ILE A 126 -9.71 10.81 2.93
N GLU A 127 -10.12 10.82 1.67
CA GLU A 127 -11.49 10.56 1.22
C GLU A 127 -11.62 9.20 0.51
N LEU A 128 -10.51 8.67 -0.03
CA LEU A 128 -10.47 7.38 -0.70
C LEU A 128 -9.27 6.56 -0.25
N THR A 129 -9.51 5.35 0.26
CA THR A 129 -8.47 4.38 0.62
C THR A 129 -8.56 3.17 -0.31
N LEU A 130 -7.51 2.96 -1.11
CA LEU A 130 -7.32 1.76 -1.92
C LEU A 130 -6.65 0.67 -1.06
N VAL A 131 -7.38 -0.40 -0.75
CA VAL A 131 -6.89 -1.50 0.10
C VAL A 131 -6.50 -2.70 -0.76
N ILE A 132 -5.19 -2.83 -1.01
CA ILE A 132 -4.64 -3.72 -2.02
C ILE A 132 -4.16 -5.03 -1.37
N GLY A 133 -4.86 -6.12 -1.70
CA GLY A 133 -4.52 -7.47 -1.24
C GLY A 133 -4.90 -7.77 0.21
N GLN A 134 -4.73 -9.04 0.59
CA GLN A 134 -5.34 -9.61 1.80
C GLN A 134 -4.92 -8.95 3.12
N TYR A 135 -3.68 -8.45 3.23
CA TYR A 135 -3.18 -7.87 4.48
C TYR A 135 -3.76 -6.46 4.71
N ALA A 136 -3.87 -5.65 3.66
CA ALA A 136 -4.49 -4.34 3.74
C ALA A 136 -6.00 -4.47 3.92
N GLN A 137 -6.65 -5.35 3.16
CA GLN A 137 -8.08 -5.65 3.31
C GLN A 137 -8.39 -6.12 4.74
N GLY A 138 -7.62 -7.05 5.28
CA GLY A 138 -7.80 -7.56 6.63
C GLY A 138 -7.45 -6.59 7.77
N TRP A 139 -6.92 -5.40 7.48
CA TRP A 139 -6.73 -4.31 8.45
C TRP A 139 -7.85 -3.28 8.37
N HIS A 140 -8.21 -2.89 7.15
CA HIS A 140 -9.11 -1.76 6.90
C HIS A 140 -10.59 -2.14 6.83
N LEU A 141 -10.91 -3.41 6.55
CA LEU A 141 -12.29 -3.85 6.42
C LEU A 141 -12.76 -4.58 7.68
N PRO A 142 -13.95 -4.26 8.19
CA PRO A 142 -14.52 -4.91 9.36
C PRO A 142 -15.01 -6.33 9.03
N GLY A 143 -15.22 -7.12 10.06
CA GLY A 143 -15.79 -8.46 9.95
C GLY A 143 -14.78 -9.55 9.60
N PRO A 144 -15.26 -10.77 9.33
CA PRO A 144 -14.39 -11.92 9.07
C PRO A 144 -13.61 -11.72 7.77
N ARG A 145 -12.37 -12.23 7.73
CA ARG A 145 -11.56 -12.21 6.52
C ARG A 145 -12.20 -13.08 5.44
N ARG A 146 -12.56 -12.45 4.34
CA ARG A 146 -12.99 -13.11 3.10
C ARG A 146 -11.81 -13.17 2.13
N GLY A 147 -11.84 -14.11 1.20
CA GLY A 147 -10.83 -14.19 0.13
C GLY A 147 -10.84 -12.92 -0.73
N VAL A 148 -9.69 -12.52 -1.28
CA VAL A 148 -9.55 -11.28 -2.08
C VAL A 148 -10.62 -11.16 -3.17
N THR A 149 -10.94 -12.25 -3.87
CA THR A 149 -11.98 -12.26 -4.91
C THR A 149 -13.34 -11.80 -4.38
N GLN A 150 -13.80 -12.40 -3.28
CA GLN A 150 -15.11 -12.09 -2.71
C GLN A 150 -15.13 -10.67 -2.17
N THR A 151 -14.06 -10.26 -1.48
CA THR A 151 -13.93 -8.91 -0.94
C THR A 151 -13.99 -7.84 -2.03
N VAL A 152 -13.34 -8.07 -3.18
CA VAL A 152 -13.36 -7.14 -4.32
C VAL A 152 -14.71 -7.19 -5.05
N ALA A 153 -15.34 -8.36 -5.17
CA ALA A 153 -16.66 -8.48 -5.80
C ALA A 153 -17.73 -7.67 -5.04
N ASP A 154 -17.62 -7.61 -3.71
CA ASP A 154 -18.54 -6.89 -2.84
C ASP A 154 -18.20 -5.39 -2.68
N TRP A 155 -17.38 -4.81 -3.56
CA TRP A 155 -16.89 -3.44 -3.41
C TRP A 155 -18.00 -2.38 -3.27
N ARG A 156 -19.17 -2.60 -3.87
CA ARG A 156 -20.34 -1.71 -3.75
C ARG A 156 -21.00 -1.75 -2.38
N ALA A 157 -20.94 -2.87 -1.68
CA ALA A 157 -21.45 -3.04 -0.33
C ALA A 157 -20.38 -2.71 0.74
N GLY A 158 -19.20 -2.26 0.31
CA GLY A 158 -18.08 -1.91 1.17
C GLY A 158 -18.29 -0.62 1.96
N LEU A 159 -17.26 -0.24 2.72
CA LEU A 159 -17.27 0.99 3.48
C LEU A 159 -17.19 2.21 2.54
N PRO A 160 -17.93 3.30 2.81
CA PRO A 160 -17.76 4.56 2.10
C PRO A 160 -16.29 5.01 2.11
N GLY A 161 -15.77 5.39 0.95
CA GLY A 161 -14.38 5.84 0.81
C GLY A 161 -13.32 4.73 0.93
N VAL A 162 -13.68 3.44 0.93
CA VAL A 162 -12.71 2.33 0.92
C VAL A 162 -12.96 1.42 -0.27
N LEU A 163 -11.97 1.31 -1.17
CA LEU A 163 -12.04 0.45 -2.34
C LEU A 163 -11.09 -0.75 -2.21
N PRO A 164 -11.60 -1.98 -2.04
CA PRO A 164 -10.77 -3.17 -2.11
C PRO A 164 -10.31 -3.46 -3.53
N LEU A 165 -9.02 -3.70 -3.69
CA LEU A 165 -8.42 -4.09 -4.96
C LEU A 165 -7.61 -5.38 -4.82
N PRO A 166 -7.54 -6.21 -5.86
CA PRO A 166 -6.55 -7.27 -5.90
C PRO A 166 -5.15 -6.67 -6.12
N HIS A 167 -4.10 -7.47 -5.93
CA HIS A 167 -2.75 -6.98 -6.20
C HIS A 167 -2.56 -6.74 -7.71
N PRO A 168 -1.98 -5.60 -8.15
CA PRO A 168 -1.75 -5.28 -9.57
C PRO A 168 -0.59 -6.07 -10.20
N SER A 169 -0.15 -7.18 -9.60
CA SER A 169 0.96 -7.99 -10.12
C SER A 169 0.54 -8.76 -11.37
N TRP A 170 1.48 -9.01 -12.29
CA TRP A 170 1.28 -9.90 -13.43
C TRP A 170 0.82 -11.31 -13.02
N ARG A 171 1.19 -11.76 -11.81
CA ARG A 171 0.68 -13.02 -11.24
C ARG A 171 -0.85 -13.06 -11.14
N ASN A 172 -1.49 -11.89 -11.08
CA ASN A 172 -2.94 -11.76 -10.99
C ASN A 172 -3.64 -11.64 -12.36
N THR A 173 -2.93 -11.73 -13.49
CA THR A 173 -3.54 -11.64 -14.83
C THR A 173 -4.55 -12.75 -15.10
N GLY A 174 -4.30 -13.97 -14.61
CA GLY A 174 -5.27 -15.07 -14.72
C GLY A 174 -6.56 -14.80 -13.91
N TRP A 175 -6.46 -14.09 -12.78
CA TRP A 175 -7.62 -13.67 -12.01
C TRP A 175 -8.43 -12.62 -12.76
N LEU A 176 -7.78 -11.60 -13.36
CA LEU A 176 -8.44 -10.56 -14.14
C LEU A 176 -9.24 -11.14 -15.31
N LYS A 177 -8.64 -12.09 -16.06
CA LYS A 177 -9.33 -12.80 -17.15
C LYS A 177 -10.59 -13.55 -16.71
N ARG A 178 -10.61 -14.09 -15.49
CA ARG A 178 -11.77 -14.80 -14.92
C ARG A 178 -12.79 -13.86 -14.28
N ASN A 179 -12.43 -12.59 -14.06
CA ASN A 179 -13.25 -11.59 -13.39
C ASN A 179 -13.33 -10.31 -14.23
N PRO A 180 -13.87 -10.38 -15.47
CA PRO A 180 -13.89 -9.24 -16.39
C PRO A 180 -14.67 -8.04 -15.85
N TRP A 181 -15.61 -8.26 -14.92
CA TRP A 181 -16.33 -7.21 -14.19
C TRP A 181 -15.39 -6.24 -13.46
N PHE A 182 -14.18 -6.67 -13.07
CA PHE A 182 -13.23 -5.78 -12.42
C PHE A 182 -12.84 -4.60 -13.33
N GLU A 183 -12.47 -4.92 -14.58
CA GLU A 183 -12.09 -3.89 -15.56
C GLU A 183 -13.31 -3.15 -16.12
N ALA A 184 -14.45 -3.83 -16.23
CA ALA A 184 -15.69 -3.23 -16.75
C ALA A 184 -16.39 -2.29 -15.74
N GLU A 185 -16.24 -2.52 -14.43
CA GLU A 185 -17.04 -1.83 -13.41
C GLU A 185 -16.19 -1.14 -12.35
N VAL A 186 -15.18 -1.82 -11.79
CA VAL A 186 -14.35 -1.28 -10.69
C VAL A 186 -13.41 -0.21 -11.21
N VAL A 187 -12.71 -0.49 -12.31
CA VAL A 187 -11.72 0.44 -12.88
C VAL A 187 -12.36 1.78 -13.33
N PRO A 188 -13.50 1.81 -14.04
CA PRO A 188 -14.15 3.09 -14.38
C PRO A 188 -14.57 3.90 -13.16
N TRP A 189 -15.11 3.24 -12.12
CA TRP A 189 -15.45 3.90 -10.86
C TRP A 189 -14.23 4.48 -10.14
N LEU A 190 -13.12 3.72 -10.12
CA LEU A 190 -11.86 4.17 -9.56
C LEU A 190 -11.35 5.40 -10.28
N ARG A 191 -11.31 5.40 -11.62
CA ARG A 191 -10.86 6.53 -12.43
C ARG A 191 -11.68 7.79 -12.16
N ALA A 192 -13.00 7.68 -12.13
CA ALA A 192 -13.88 8.82 -11.82
C ALA A 192 -13.62 9.39 -10.42
N SER A 193 -13.41 8.51 -9.44
CA SER A 193 -13.09 8.92 -8.06
C SER A 193 -11.73 9.58 -7.96
N VAL A 194 -10.70 9.02 -8.62
CA VAL A 194 -9.34 9.58 -8.64
C VAL A 194 -9.33 10.93 -9.34
N ALA A 195 -9.99 11.08 -10.50
CA ALA A 195 -10.06 12.35 -11.22
C ALA A 195 -10.65 13.49 -10.37
N ARG A 196 -11.64 13.20 -9.52
CA ARG A 196 -12.24 14.18 -8.59
C ARG A 196 -11.31 14.54 -7.42
N LEU A 197 -10.52 13.58 -6.96
CA LEU A 197 -9.75 13.71 -5.71
C LEU A 197 -8.31 14.19 -5.95
N ALA A 198 -7.73 13.84 -7.10
CA ALA A 198 -6.36 14.12 -7.48
C ALA A 198 -6.25 15.23 -8.54
N ALA A 199 -7.31 16.00 -8.79
CA ALA A 199 -7.25 17.24 -9.58
C ALA A 199 -6.46 18.32 -8.85
#